data_AF-A0A150L4Y3-F1
#
_entry.id   AF-A0A150L4Y3-F1
#
_cell.length_a   1.000
_cell.length_b   1.000
_cell.length_c   1.000
_cell.angle_alpha   90.00
_cell.angle_beta   90.00
_cell.angle_gamma   90.00
#
_symmetry.space_group_name_H-M   'P 1'
#
loop_
_entity.id
_entity.type
_entity.pdbx_description
1 polymer ?
#
loop_
_entity_poly.entity_id
_entity_poly.type
_entity_poly.pdbx_seq_one_letter_code
_entity_poly.pdbx_strand_id
1 'polypeptide(L)' 'MPIQRVAVTGAGSMGHQIAMLCALGGYKTTLQDILRRK' A
#
# COMPACT_ATOMS: atom_id res chain seq x y z
N MET A 1 -18.95 6.22 5.71
CA MET A 1 -17.62 6.53 6.27
C MET A 1 -16.59 6.37 5.13
N PRO A 2 -16.02 7.45 4.57
CA PRO A 2 -15.08 7.33 3.46
C PRO A 2 -13.72 6.84 3.96
N ILE A 3 -13.10 5.90 3.23
CA ILE A 3 -11.72 5.47 3.48
C ILE A 3 -10.78 6.61 3.06
N GLN A 4 -9.94 7.08 3.99
CA GLN A 4 -9.02 8.20 3.74
C GLN A 4 -7.57 7.76 3.51
N ARG A 5 -7.16 6.65 4.14
CA ARG A 5 -5.79 6.13 4.07
C ARG A 5 -5.82 4.60 4.08
N VAL A 6 -4.96 4.00 3.26
CA VAL A 6 -4.76 2.54 3.19
C VAL A 6 -3.32 2.23 3.55
N ALA A 7 -3.11 1.27 4.45
CA ALA A 7 -1.79 0.74 4.78
C ALA A 7 -1.73 -0.72 4.33
N VAL A 8 -0.73 -1.05 3.53
CA VAL A 8 -0.46 -2.41 3.06
C VAL A 8 0.81 -2.91 3.76
N THR A 9 0.70 -4.02 4.48
CA THR A 9 1.82 -4.64 5.20
C THR A 9 2.37 -5.82 4.41
N GLY A 10 3.67 -5.78 4.11
CA GLY A 10 4.38 -6.68 3.20
C GLY A 10 4.52 -6.07 1.81
N ALA A 11 5.75 -5.88 1.34
CA ALA A 11 6.13 -5.32 0.04
C ALA A 11 6.56 -6.42 -0.97
N GLY A 12 6.08 -7.65 -0.79
CA GLY A 12 6.18 -8.70 -1.81
C GLY A 12 5.39 -8.37 -3.09
N SER A 13 5.31 -9.32 -4.02
CA SER A 13 4.59 -9.16 -5.30
C SER A 13 3.13 -8.76 -5.10
N MET A 14 2.42 -9.43 -4.20
CA MET A 14 1.02 -9.10 -3.87
C MET A 14 0.89 -7.73 -3.22
N GLY A 15 1.77 -7.41 -2.25
CA GLY A 15 1.75 -6.13 -1.55
C GLY A 15 1.92 -4.93 -2.47
N HIS A 16 2.82 -5.02 -3.44
CA HIS A 16 2.97 -4.00 -4.48
C HIS A 16 1.70 -3.84 -5.32
N GLN A 17 1.09 -4.94 -5.77
CA GLN A 17 -0.11 -4.88 -6.60
C GLN A 17 -1.30 -4.27 -5.84
N ILE A 18 -1.49 -4.68 -4.59
CA ILE A 18 -2.54 -4.12 -3.73
C ILE A 18 -2.29 -2.62 -3.52
N ALA A 19 -1.08 -2.24 -3.14
CA ALA A 19 -0.76 -0.83 -2.89
C ALA A 19 -0.91 0.03 -4.15
N MET A 20 -0.51 -0.48 -5.31
CA MET A 20 -0.66 0.19 -6.59
C MET A 20 -2.14 0.41 -6.93
N LEU A 21 -2.98 -0.62 -6.80
CA LEU A 21 -4.41 -0.51 -7.09
C LEU A 21 -5.11 0.47 -6.13
N CYS A 22 -4.74 0.48 -4.84
CA CYS A 22 -5.26 1.46 -3.89
C CYS A 22 -4.82 2.89 -4.24
N ALA A 23 -3.57 3.10 -4.64
CA ALA A 23 -3.08 4.41 -5.08
C ALA A 23 -3.79 4.88 -6.36
N LEU A 24 -3.96 4.00 -7.35
CA LEU A 24 -4.69 4.28 -8.60
C LEU A 24 -6.18 4.55 -8.34
N GLY A 25 -6.77 3.91 -7.34
CA GLY A 25 -8.13 4.16 -6.87
C GLY A 25 -8.32 5.47 -6.11
N GLY A 26 -7.27 6.29 -5.97
CA GLY A 26 -7.32 7.60 -5.31
C GLY A 26 -7.13 7.57 -3.79
N TYR A 27 -6.78 6.41 -3.21
CA TYR A 27 -6.53 6.32 -1.78
C TYR A 27 -5.09 6.70 -1.44
N LYS A 28 -4.91 7.49 -0.38
CA LYS A 28 -3.58 7.75 0.18
C LYS A 28 -3.01 6.46 0.76
N THR A 29 -2.10 5.83 0.01
CA THR A 29 -1.64 4.47 0.28
C THR A 29 -0.20 4.47 0.80
N THR A 30 0.06 3.68 1.83
CA THR A 30 1.40 3.43 2.39
C THR A 30 1.70 1.94 2.28
N LEU A 31 2.86 1.59 1.73
CA LEU A 31 3.37 0.22 1.67
C LEU A 31 4.49 0.09 2.71
N GLN A 32 4.31 -0.80 3.68
CA GLN A 32 5.24 -1.03 4.77
C GLN A 32 5.74 -2.47 4.75
N ASP A 33 7.05 -2.68 4.90
CA ASP A 33 7.64 -4.00 5.09
C ASP A 33 8.54 -3.99 6.35
N ILE A 34 8.92 -5.16 6.86
CA ILE A 34 9.83 -5.30 7.99
C ILE A 34 11.23 -4.75 7.69
N LEU A 35 11.61 -4.70 6.40
CA LEU A 35 12.87 -4.17 5.92
C LEU A 35 12.62 -2.95 5.04
N ARG A 36 13.20 -1.81 5.42
CA ARG A 36 13.26 -0.64 4.55
C ARG A 36 14.44 -0.83 3.59
N ARG A 37 14.19 -1.40 2.41
CA ARG A 37 15.22 -1.39 1.35
C ARG A 37 15.50 0.08 0.97
N LYS A 38 16.76 0.48 1.09
CA LYS A 38 17.26 1.82 0.74
C LYS A 38 17.16 2.07 -0.76
#